data_AF-A0A814EXM6-F1
#
_entry.id   AF-A0A814EXM6-F1
#
_cell.length_a   1.000
_cell.length_b   1.000
_cell.length_c   1.000
_cell.angle_alpha   90.00
_cell.angle_beta   90.00
_cell.angle_gamma   90.00
#
_symmetry.space_group_name_H-M   'P 1'
#
loop_
_entity.id
_entity.type
_entity.pdbx_description
1 polymer ?
#
loop_
_entity_poly.entity_id
_entity_poly.type
_entity_poly.pdbx_seq_one_letter_code
_entity_poly.pdbx_strand_id
1 'polypeptide(L)'
;MHPPRLVLIWDILIIGTLYLLQGVLQGFGQSMPLYLASHKASWKQQGIFSLVSYPYSFKILWAPVLDSVYSRRFGRHQTWLVPTQFLIGVILFILGFYLEFLLKNSCVVELTIIFFFTCLLMSIQDVVVDGWAVSLFKNINPQWASTCQSIGQTLGAFIGSTVLLILESSTFTNKFIRKPLSLPDQPHGLFSLRQFTLFWAVAFLIVGTLLLLMSLCNRRTNKVIDQVKEKEPEAKLTILQTYVDVWRLLKKRCMHKLILITTTFGIGFAATSSMTDLALIKYGTTRDTLALISVPLIAIRIVTPVCLRKTRRPLVWFTRAYIPRLTAGLILTIYIFFTPQLLHTSAFYPGLILFLALHDTVVCLMSVSLFGFFAHVSEPRIGGTYMTLLATLHNLGNALSSTVVLYSAEWLPKSYSYSIEVGVCAILGLIWIASMWRMVRGLGELPVNDWYLKPEKTDTPVAEKGISNLYIIDEDIIVSTSNV
;
A
#
# COMPACT_ATOMS: atom_id res chain seq x y z
N MET A 1 -23.71 24.70 7.24
CA MET A 1 -22.59 25.64 7.48
C MET A 1 -21.31 24.96 7.07
N HIS A 2 -20.56 25.50 6.10
CA HIS A 2 -19.20 25.02 5.83
C HIS A 2 -18.34 25.27 7.07
N PRO A 3 -17.48 24.31 7.49
CA PRO A 3 -16.55 24.57 8.58
C PRO A 3 -15.66 25.76 8.24
N PRO A 4 -15.17 26.52 9.25
CA PRO A 4 -14.22 27.59 9.01
C PRO A 4 -13.06 27.04 8.18
N ARG A 5 -12.60 27.77 7.15
CA ARG A 5 -11.50 27.33 6.27
C ARG A 5 -10.28 26.83 7.04
N LEU A 6 -10.01 27.44 8.20
CA LEU A 6 -8.95 27.04 9.12
C LEU A 6 -9.11 25.60 9.63
N VAL A 7 -10.32 25.17 10.03
CA VAL A 7 -10.57 23.80 10.54
C VAL A 7 -10.30 22.76 9.45
N LEU A 8 -10.76 23.02 8.22
CA LEU A 8 -10.49 22.13 7.10
C LEU A 8 -8.98 22.01 6.81
N ILE A 9 -8.25 23.13 6.85
CA ILE A 9 -6.79 23.11 6.66
C ILE A 9 -6.13 22.28 7.75
N TRP A 10 -6.54 22.45 9.02
CA TRP A 10 -6.01 21.64 10.12
C TRP A 10 -6.30 20.14 9.95
N ASP A 11 -7.51 19.76 9.54
CA ASP A 11 -7.89 18.36 9.30
C ASP A 11 -7.07 17.74 8.16
N ILE A 12 -6.84 18.50 7.08
CA ILE A 12 -5.99 18.07 5.96
C ILE A 12 -4.54 17.90 6.43
N LEU A 13 -4.01 18.85 7.20
CA LEU A 13 -2.62 18.80 7.69
C LEU A 13 -2.39 17.63 8.63
N ILE A 14 -3.29 17.36 9.56
CA ILE A 14 -3.11 16.27 10.53
C ILE A 14 -3.23 14.90 9.86
N ILE A 15 -4.25 14.69 9.03
CA ILE A 15 -4.44 13.42 8.31
C ILE A 15 -3.33 13.22 7.28
N GLY A 16 -2.97 14.27 6.54
CA GLY A 16 -1.84 14.24 5.60
C GLY A 16 -0.51 13.90 6.29
N THR A 17 -0.25 14.45 7.49
CA THR A 17 0.96 14.13 8.28
C THR A 17 0.98 12.67 8.72
N LEU A 18 -0.16 12.12 9.15
CA LEU A 18 -0.24 10.71 9.56
C LEU A 18 0.01 9.77 8.39
N TYR A 19 -0.60 10.04 7.23
CA TYR A 19 -0.32 9.28 6.01
C TYR A 19 1.13 9.43 5.52
N LEU A 20 1.74 10.62 5.71
CA LEU A 20 3.15 10.82 5.42
C LEU A 20 4.05 9.95 6.30
N LEU A 21 3.82 9.95 7.62
CA LEU A 21 4.56 9.11 8.54
C LEU A 21 4.39 7.63 8.21
N GLN A 22 3.18 7.22 7.83
CA GLN A 22 2.94 5.86 7.37
C GLN A 22 3.73 5.54 6.10
N GLY A 23 3.70 6.44 5.12
CA GLY A 23 4.47 6.31 3.89
C GLY A 23 5.96 6.16 4.18
N VAL A 24 6.53 6.97 5.07
CA VAL A 24 7.96 6.92 5.40
C VAL A 24 8.38 5.54 5.89
N LEU A 25 7.61 4.95 6.81
CA LEU A 25 7.90 3.60 7.30
C LEU A 25 7.75 2.53 6.24
N GLN A 26 6.76 2.66 5.37
CA GLN A 26 6.61 1.77 4.22
C GLN A 26 7.82 1.87 3.28
N GLY A 27 8.22 3.08 2.92
CA GLY A 27 9.42 3.32 2.09
C GLY A 27 10.69 2.81 2.76
N PHE A 28 10.80 3.00 4.08
CA PHE A 28 11.93 2.50 4.87
C PHE A 28 12.02 0.97 4.77
N GLY A 29 10.90 0.27 4.97
CA GLY A 29 10.81 -1.18 4.75
C GLY A 29 11.15 -1.59 3.31
N GLN A 30 10.73 -0.83 2.29
CA GLN A 30 11.07 -1.10 0.88
C GLN A 30 12.56 -0.91 0.55
N SER A 31 13.26 -0.06 1.29
CA SER A 31 14.71 0.16 1.10
C SER A 31 15.56 -0.96 1.70
N MET A 32 15.09 -1.64 2.76
CA MET A 32 15.85 -2.66 3.49
C MET A 32 16.32 -3.84 2.62
N PRO A 33 15.52 -4.41 1.70
CA PRO A 33 15.99 -5.42 0.74
C PRO A 33 17.20 -4.98 -0.07
N LEU A 34 17.27 -3.70 -0.45
CA LEU A 34 18.41 -3.14 -1.20
C LEU A 34 19.65 -3.01 -0.29
N TYR A 35 19.47 -2.59 0.96
CA TYR A 35 20.55 -2.60 1.97
C TYR A 35 21.09 -4.02 2.19
N LEU A 36 20.21 -5.01 2.35
CA LEU A 36 20.57 -6.41 2.48
C LEU A 36 21.29 -6.93 1.23
N ALA A 37 20.82 -6.59 0.03
CA ALA A 37 21.43 -7.00 -1.24
C ALA A 37 22.87 -6.47 -1.39
N SER A 38 23.11 -5.21 -1.02
CA SER A 38 24.48 -4.64 -1.04
C SER A 38 25.43 -5.27 -0.02
N HIS A 39 24.90 -5.82 1.08
CA HIS A 39 25.64 -6.64 2.04
C HIS A 39 25.69 -8.12 1.62
N LYS A 40 25.40 -8.41 0.34
CA LYS A 40 25.46 -9.75 -0.27
C LYS A 40 24.50 -10.77 0.35
N ALA A 41 23.34 -10.32 0.87
CA ALA A 41 22.32 -11.23 1.37
C ALA A 41 21.83 -12.22 0.30
N SER A 42 21.59 -13.47 0.72
CA SER A 42 21.10 -14.54 -0.17
C SER A 42 19.62 -14.36 -0.55
N TRP A 43 19.13 -15.12 -1.53
CA TRP A 43 17.72 -15.06 -1.92
C TRP A 43 16.82 -15.57 -0.80
N LYS A 44 17.25 -16.62 -0.10
CA LYS A 44 16.59 -17.10 1.12
C LYS A 44 16.49 -16.01 2.19
N GLN A 45 17.56 -15.24 2.42
CA GLN A 45 17.52 -14.12 3.38
C GLN A 45 16.52 -13.04 2.93
N GLN A 46 16.48 -12.70 1.65
CA GLN A 46 15.47 -11.78 1.10
C GLN A 46 14.04 -12.33 1.28
N GLY A 47 13.85 -13.64 1.12
CA GLY A 47 12.58 -14.33 1.38
C GLY A 47 12.19 -14.38 2.86
N ILE A 48 13.14 -14.43 3.80
CA ILE A 48 12.85 -14.25 5.23
C ILE A 48 12.35 -12.82 5.46
N PHE A 49 13.04 -11.82 4.91
CA PHE A 49 12.67 -10.43 5.11
C PHE A 49 11.33 -10.07 4.45
N SER A 50 10.93 -10.71 3.35
CA SER A 50 9.63 -10.44 2.70
C SER A 50 8.42 -10.75 3.59
N LEU A 51 8.59 -11.56 4.65
CA LEU A 51 7.57 -11.85 5.66
C LEU A 51 7.07 -10.59 6.39
N VAL A 52 7.86 -9.52 6.42
CA VAL A 52 7.50 -8.21 6.98
C VAL A 52 6.19 -7.65 6.41
N SER A 53 5.82 -8.02 5.17
CA SER A 53 4.61 -7.53 4.50
C SER A 53 3.30 -8.18 4.98
N TYR A 54 3.37 -9.36 5.63
CA TYR A 54 2.18 -10.16 5.98
C TYR A 54 1.18 -9.47 6.93
N PRO A 55 1.57 -8.60 7.88
CA PRO A 55 0.60 -7.85 8.67
C PRO A 55 -0.37 -7.03 7.79
N TYR A 56 0.06 -6.52 6.63
CA TYR A 56 -0.86 -5.84 5.70
C TYR A 56 -1.90 -6.78 5.07
N SER A 57 -1.61 -8.08 5.06
CA SER A 57 -2.46 -9.17 4.57
C SER A 57 -3.37 -9.76 5.65
N PHE A 58 -3.33 -9.24 6.88
CA PHE A 58 -4.18 -9.69 7.99
C PHE A 58 -5.02 -8.57 8.61
N LYS A 59 -5.07 -7.38 7.99
CA LYS A 59 -5.78 -6.19 8.49
C LYS A 59 -7.23 -6.43 8.90
N ILE A 60 -7.92 -7.28 8.16
CA ILE A 60 -9.31 -7.64 8.46
C ILE A 60 -9.49 -8.30 9.84
N LEU A 61 -8.44 -8.92 10.40
CA LEU A 61 -8.50 -9.58 11.70
C LEU A 61 -8.70 -8.60 12.85
N TRP A 62 -8.07 -7.42 12.81
CA TRP A 62 -8.20 -6.41 13.87
C TRP A 62 -9.15 -5.27 13.53
N ALA A 63 -9.45 -5.02 12.24
CA ALA A 63 -10.27 -3.87 11.85
C ALA A 63 -11.61 -3.73 12.64
N PRO A 64 -12.43 -4.79 12.80
CA PRO A 64 -13.67 -4.69 13.59
C PRO A 64 -13.45 -4.41 15.08
N VAL A 65 -12.33 -4.89 15.65
CA VAL A 65 -11.94 -4.65 17.04
C VAL A 65 -11.56 -3.20 17.25
N LEU A 66 -10.72 -2.64 16.37
CA LEU A 66 -10.27 -1.25 16.45
C LEU A 66 -11.44 -0.26 16.38
N ASP A 67 -12.49 -0.62 15.64
CA ASP A 67 -13.69 0.19 15.50
C ASP A 67 -14.58 0.21 16.75
N SER A 68 -14.51 -0.82 17.57
CA SER A 68 -15.49 -1.06 18.63
C SER A 68 -14.91 -0.97 20.04
N VAL A 69 -13.64 -1.33 20.20
CA VAL A 69 -12.93 -1.24 21.47
C VAL A 69 -12.22 0.11 21.53
N TYR A 70 -12.74 1.04 22.33
CA TYR A 70 -12.06 2.32 22.52
C TYR A 70 -12.35 2.92 23.90
N SER A 71 -11.46 3.78 24.36
CA SER A 71 -11.68 4.55 25.57
C SER A 71 -12.47 5.81 25.25
N ARG A 72 -13.64 5.98 25.88
CA ARG A 72 -14.41 7.23 25.79
C ARG A 72 -13.59 8.46 26.23
N ARG A 73 -12.61 8.26 27.11
CA ARG A 73 -11.71 9.32 27.61
C ARG A 73 -10.86 9.95 26.51
N PHE A 74 -10.42 9.15 25.54
CA PHE A 74 -9.49 9.57 24.48
C PHE A 74 -10.17 9.74 23.13
N GLY A 75 -11.30 9.06 22.90
CA GLY A 75 -11.97 9.00 21.61
C GLY A 75 -11.64 7.73 20.83
N ARG A 76 -12.46 7.40 19.84
CA ARG A 76 -12.39 6.14 19.08
C ARG A 76 -11.04 5.97 18.39
N HIS A 77 -10.63 6.95 17.59
CA HIS A 77 -9.41 6.85 16.78
C HIS A 77 -8.14 7.02 17.62
N GLN A 78 -8.15 7.97 18.55
CA GLN A 78 -6.98 8.32 19.36
C GLN A 78 -6.59 7.21 20.35
N THR A 79 -7.55 6.37 20.77
CA THR A 79 -7.28 5.21 21.64
C THR A 79 -6.23 4.27 21.04
N TRP A 80 -6.23 4.09 19.70
CA TRP A 80 -5.31 3.19 19.00
C TRP A 80 -4.17 3.94 18.31
N LEU A 81 -4.43 5.15 17.83
CA LEU A 81 -3.44 5.94 17.12
C LEU A 81 -2.30 6.40 18.04
N VAL A 82 -2.61 6.87 19.25
CA VAL A 82 -1.58 7.38 20.17
C VAL A 82 -0.62 6.28 20.63
N PRO A 83 -1.07 5.12 21.15
CA PRO A 83 -0.15 4.07 21.60
C PRO A 83 0.71 3.51 20.47
N THR A 84 0.12 3.25 19.29
CA THR A 84 0.87 2.75 18.13
C THR A 84 1.95 3.73 17.69
N GLN A 85 1.66 5.03 17.70
CA GLN A 85 2.61 6.08 17.35
C GLN A 85 3.83 6.09 18.29
N PHE A 86 3.59 5.98 19.59
CA PHE A 86 4.66 5.89 20.59
C PHE A 86 5.47 4.60 20.47
N LEU A 87 4.80 3.45 20.32
CA LEU A 87 5.46 2.15 20.17
C LEU A 87 6.37 2.13 18.94
N ILE A 88 5.88 2.62 17.79
CA ILE A 88 6.69 2.77 16.58
C ILE A 88 7.89 3.69 16.83
N GLY A 89 7.68 4.85 17.45
CA GLY A 89 8.75 5.78 17.78
C GLY A 89 9.83 5.16 18.66
N VAL A 90 9.45 4.39 19.69
CA VAL A 90 10.37 3.66 20.57
C VAL A 90 11.12 2.57 19.81
N ILE A 91 10.42 1.77 18.99
CA ILE A 91 11.05 0.72 18.18
C ILE A 91 12.10 1.34 17.23
N LEU A 92 11.75 2.41 16.52
CA LEU A 92 12.68 3.12 15.64
C LEU A 92 13.85 3.74 16.41
N PHE A 93 13.60 4.29 17.60
CA PHE A 93 14.66 4.86 18.44
C PHE A 93 15.70 3.80 18.79
N ILE A 94 15.25 2.64 19.26
CA ILE A 94 16.13 1.49 19.57
C ILE A 94 16.82 1.03 18.28
N LEU A 95 16.06 0.82 17.21
CA LEU A 95 16.59 0.36 15.92
C LEU A 95 17.69 1.28 15.39
N GLY A 96 17.58 2.61 15.59
CA GLY A 96 18.60 3.56 15.17
C GLY A 96 20.01 3.28 15.71
N PHE A 97 20.13 2.63 16.88
CA PHE A 97 21.44 2.26 17.45
C PHE A 97 21.95 0.89 16.97
N TYR A 98 21.06 -0.02 16.56
CA TYR A 98 21.42 -1.41 16.24
C TYR A 98 21.33 -1.75 14.74
N LEU A 99 20.68 -0.92 13.92
CA LEU A 99 20.37 -1.24 12.52
C LEU A 99 21.61 -1.55 11.67
N GLU A 100 22.65 -0.72 11.77
CA GLU A 100 23.90 -0.94 11.02
C GLU A 100 24.60 -2.24 11.45
N PHE A 101 24.56 -2.57 12.75
CA PHE A 101 25.08 -3.83 13.26
C PHE A 101 24.30 -5.03 12.69
N LEU A 102 22.97 -4.96 12.67
CA LEU A 102 22.12 -6.03 12.12
C LEU A 102 22.38 -6.25 10.62
N LEU A 103 22.51 -5.17 9.86
CA LEU A 103 22.80 -5.23 8.42
C LEU A 103 24.19 -5.81 8.14
N LYS A 104 25.22 -5.35 8.87
CA LYS A 104 26.61 -5.81 8.67
C LYS A 104 26.79 -7.28 9.03
N ASN A 105 26.14 -7.75 10.09
CA ASN A 105 26.23 -9.14 10.54
C ASN A 105 25.21 -10.07 9.88
N SER A 106 24.41 -9.57 8.92
CA SER A 106 23.37 -10.36 8.25
C SER A 106 22.37 -11.02 9.24
N CYS A 107 22.03 -10.32 10.33
CA CYS A 107 21.02 -10.71 11.32
C CYS A 107 19.61 -10.49 10.78
N VAL A 108 19.27 -11.20 9.68
CA VAL A 108 18.06 -10.95 8.91
C VAL A 108 16.81 -11.37 9.66
N VAL A 109 16.88 -12.40 10.51
CA VAL A 109 15.73 -12.87 11.29
C VAL A 109 15.32 -11.81 12.32
N GLU A 110 16.28 -11.27 13.07
CA GLU A 110 16.07 -10.21 14.05
C GLU A 110 15.52 -8.95 13.37
N LEU A 111 16.12 -8.56 12.24
CA LEU A 111 15.64 -7.45 11.44
C LEU A 111 14.19 -7.67 10.96
N THR A 112 13.88 -8.88 10.50
CA THR A 112 12.53 -9.27 10.06
C THR A 112 11.53 -9.20 11.19
N ILE A 113 11.87 -9.69 12.39
CA ILE A 113 10.99 -9.62 13.57
C ILE A 113 10.68 -8.17 13.93
N ILE A 114 11.69 -7.31 14.00
CA ILE A 114 11.51 -5.89 14.35
C ILE A 114 10.61 -5.20 13.32
N PHE A 115 10.89 -5.39 12.03
CA PHE A 115 10.10 -4.79 10.96
C PHE A 115 8.69 -5.40 10.86
N PHE A 116 8.51 -6.69 11.15
CA PHE A 116 7.20 -7.33 11.19
C PHE A 116 6.31 -6.70 12.26
N PHE A 117 6.83 -6.49 13.48
CA PHE A 117 6.09 -5.80 14.53
C PHE A 117 5.84 -4.32 14.18
N THR A 118 6.80 -3.66 13.55
CA THR A 118 6.61 -2.28 13.06
C THR A 118 5.48 -2.23 12.02
N CYS A 119 5.47 -3.14 11.06
CA CYS A 119 4.42 -3.27 10.05
C CYS A 119 3.06 -3.67 10.63
N LEU A 120 3.03 -4.44 11.72
CA LEU A 120 1.80 -4.74 12.47
C LEU A 120 1.22 -3.49 13.15
N LEU A 121 2.04 -2.68 13.80
CA LEU A 121 1.58 -1.41 14.39
C LEU A 121 1.09 -0.44 13.32
N MET A 122 1.81 -0.40 12.20
CA MET A 122 1.46 0.40 11.03
C MET A 122 0.15 -0.03 10.37
N SER A 123 -0.10 -1.34 10.29
CA SER A 123 -1.33 -1.86 9.70
C SER A 123 -2.55 -1.60 10.60
N ILE A 124 -2.36 -1.50 11.91
CA ILE A 124 -3.36 -0.98 12.87
C ILE A 124 -3.60 0.51 12.62
N GLN A 125 -2.54 1.32 12.50
CA GLN A 125 -2.67 2.75 12.23
C GLN A 125 -3.41 3.05 10.93
N ASP A 126 -3.11 2.32 9.86
CA ASP A 126 -3.74 2.52 8.55
C ASP A 126 -5.26 2.40 8.63
N VAL A 127 -5.77 1.35 9.29
CA VAL A 127 -7.22 1.16 9.50
C VAL A 127 -7.82 2.32 10.31
N VAL A 128 -7.14 2.75 11.38
CA VAL A 128 -7.63 3.81 12.27
C VAL A 128 -7.63 5.18 11.59
N VAL A 129 -6.59 5.50 10.83
CA VAL A 129 -6.44 6.76 10.09
C VAL A 129 -7.43 6.81 8.94
N ASP A 130 -7.64 5.72 8.21
CA ASP A 130 -8.66 5.63 7.15
C ASP A 130 -10.06 5.87 7.71
N GLY A 131 -10.40 5.21 8.82
CA GLY A 131 -11.67 5.45 9.51
C GLY A 131 -11.82 6.88 10.00
N TRP A 132 -10.75 7.48 10.51
CA TRP A 132 -10.77 8.87 10.99
C TRP A 132 -10.92 9.87 9.84
N ALA A 133 -10.18 9.70 8.75
CA ALA A 133 -10.24 10.55 7.57
C ALA A 133 -11.65 10.58 6.95
N VAL A 134 -12.28 9.41 6.79
CA VAL A 134 -13.67 9.33 6.28
C VAL A 134 -14.63 10.08 7.20
N SER A 135 -14.48 9.93 8.52
CA SER A 135 -15.35 10.61 9.49
C SER A 135 -15.21 12.13 9.46
N LEU A 136 -13.98 12.66 9.31
CA LEU A 136 -13.69 14.09 9.26
C LEU A 136 -14.23 14.73 7.98
N PHE A 137 -14.02 14.08 6.84
CA PHE A 137 -14.35 14.67 5.53
C PHE A 137 -15.75 14.35 5.01
N LYS A 138 -16.53 13.51 5.72
CA LYS A 138 -17.87 13.04 5.30
C LYS A 138 -18.81 14.17 4.86
N ASN A 139 -18.86 15.26 5.63
CA ASN A 139 -19.81 16.36 5.42
C ASN A 139 -19.21 17.53 4.60
N ILE A 140 -17.97 17.39 4.11
CA ILE A 140 -17.26 18.45 3.37
C ILE A 140 -17.05 18.02 1.92
N ASN A 141 -16.07 17.14 1.71
CA ASN A 141 -15.82 16.47 0.44
C ASN A 141 -15.10 15.16 0.77
N PRO A 142 -15.79 14.00 0.63
CA PRO A 142 -15.21 12.69 0.92
C PRO A 142 -13.92 12.39 0.15
N GLN A 143 -13.69 13.04 -1.00
CA GLN A 143 -12.48 12.86 -1.80
C GLN A 143 -11.20 13.32 -1.10
N TRP A 144 -11.30 14.21 -0.09
CA TRP A 144 -10.14 14.62 0.70
C TRP A 144 -9.50 13.46 1.46
N ALA A 145 -10.29 12.49 1.93
CA ALA A 145 -9.77 11.31 2.61
C ALA A 145 -8.80 10.52 1.71
N SER A 146 -9.27 10.12 0.52
CA SER A 146 -8.47 9.39 -0.46
C SER A 146 -7.29 10.23 -1.01
N THR A 147 -7.46 11.55 -1.11
CA THR A 147 -6.42 12.45 -1.60
C THR A 147 -5.26 12.57 -0.61
N CYS A 148 -5.59 12.78 0.68
CA CYS A 148 -4.58 12.84 1.74
C CYS A 148 -3.83 11.51 1.88
N GLN A 149 -4.55 10.38 1.78
CA GLN A 149 -3.96 9.04 1.80
C GLN A 149 -2.94 8.87 0.68
N SER A 150 -3.39 9.07 -0.57
CA SER A 150 -2.55 8.85 -1.75
C SER A 150 -1.31 9.74 -1.76
N ILE A 151 -1.47 11.05 -1.50
CA ILE A 151 -0.35 12.00 -1.50
C ILE A 151 0.58 11.74 -0.31
N GLY A 152 0.02 11.59 0.90
CA GLY A 152 0.80 11.38 2.12
C GLY A 152 1.63 10.10 2.03
N GLN A 153 1.00 8.97 1.73
CA GLN A 153 1.72 7.68 1.64
C GLN A 153 2.74 7.67 0.49
N THR A 154 2.43 8.25 -0.67
CA THR A 154 3.39 8.32 -1.80
C THR A 154 4.60 9.18 -1.47
N LEU A 155 4.38 10.38 -0.92
CA LEU A 155 5.46 11.29 -0.53
C LEU A 155 6.30 10.69 0.60
N GLY A 156 5.64 10.11 1.61
CA GLY A 156 6.32 9.41 2.69
C GLY A 156 7.17 8.26 2.17
N ALA A 157 6.61 7.39 1.32
CA ALA A 157 7.34 6.25 0.77
C ALA A 157 8.54 6.69 -0.07
N PHE A 158 8.41 7.77 -0.83
CA PHE A 158 9.52 8.40 -1.55
C PHE A 158 10.63 8.87 -0.60
N ILE A 159 10.27 9.49 0.52
CA ILE A 159 11.24 9.93 1.53
C ILE A 159 11.91 8.73 2.21
N GLY A 160 11.12 7.73 2.60
CA GLY A 160 11.55 6.51 3.27
C GLY A 160 12.44 5.60 2.42
N SER A 161 12.35 5.70 1.09
CA SER A 161 13.12 4.88 0.15
C SER A 161 14.12 5.72 -0.64
N THR A 162 13.65 6.47 -1.64
CA THR A 162 14.49 7.18 -2.59
C THR A 162 15.35 8.25 -1.93
N VAL A 163 14.75 9.15 -1.14
CA VAL A 163 15.52 10.23 -0.48
C VAL A 163 16.53 9.65 0.50
N LEU A 164 16.15 8.64 1.28
CA LEU A 164 17.06 7.90 2.15
C LEU A 164 18.28 7.37 1.39
N LEU A 165 18.05 6.56 0.36
CA LEU A 165 19.14 5.89 -0.38
C LEU A 165 20.07 6.86 -1.11
N ILE A 166 19.51 7.95 -1.65
CA ILE A 166 20.25 8.97 -2.39
C ILE A 166 21.10 9.82 -1.43
N LEU A 167 20.51 10.35 -0.36
CA LEU A 167 21.19 11.29 0.53
C LEU A 167 22.11 10.61 1.55
N GLU A 168 21.89 9.32 1.83
CA GLU A 168 22.83 8.51 2.62
C GLU A 168 24.09 8.13 1.83
N SER A 169 24.00 8.06 0.48
CA SER A 169 25.14 7.76 -0.37
C SER A 169 26.16 8.90 -0.42
N SER A 170 27.40 8.58 -0.06
CA SER A 170 28.54 9.49 -0.20
C SER A 170 28.84 9.78 -1.69
N THR A 171 28.77 8.76 -2.54
CA THR A 171 28.99 8.88 -4.00
C THR A 171 28.03 9.87 -4.62
N PHE A 172 26.73 9.75 -4.33
CA PHE A 172 25.73 10.68 -4.84
C PHE A 172 25.96 12.09 -4.29
N THR A 173 26.10 12.21 -2.97
CA THR A 173 26.20 13.51 -2.30
C THR A 173 27.45 14.28 -2.74
N ASN A 174 28.60 13.62 -2.88
CA ASN A 174 29.83 14.22 -3.38
C ASN A 174 29.64 14.72 -4.82
N LYS A 175 29.07 13.88 -5.69
CA LYS A 175 28.91 14.18 -7.12
C LYS A 175 27.88 15.27 -7.43
N PHE A 176 26.70 15.22 -6.79
CA PHE A 176 25.55 16.04 -7.17
C PHE A 176 25.23 17.18 -6.20
N ILE A 177 25.80 17.18 -5.00
CA ILE A 177 25.56 18.23 -3.99
C ILE A 177 26.86 18.98 -3.68
N ARG A 178 27.90 18.29 -3.22
CA ARG A 178 29.14 18.94 -2.75
C ARG A 178 29.95 19.55 -3.89
N LYS A 179 30.20 18.80 -4.96
CA LYS A 179 30.97 19.29 -6.12
C LYS A 179 30.34 20.53 -6.79
N PRO A 180 29.03 20.57 -7.09
CA PRO A 180 28.40 21.79 -7.60
C PRO A 180 28.45 22.98 -6.63
N LEU A 181 28.49 22.72 -5.32
CA LEU A 181 28.61 23.75 -4.27
C LEU A 181 30.08 24.08 -3.90
N SER A 182 31.06 23.52 -4.60
CA SER A 182 32.50 23.67 -4.28
C SER A 182 32.88 23.26 -2.85
N LEU A 183 32.17 22.29 -2.28
CA LEU A 183 32.45 21.71 -0.97
C LEU A 183 33.40 20.50 -1.09
N PRO A 184 34.24 20.21 -0.08
CA PRO A 184 35.15 19.07 -0.10
C PRO A 184 34.39 17.74 -0.04
N ASP A 185 34.92 16.73 -0.72
CA ASP A 185 34.38 15.37 -0.67
C ASP A 185 34.42 14.81 0.76
N GLN A 186 33.37 14.11 1.15
CA GLN A 186 33.25 13.48 2.46
C GLN A 186 33.02 11.97 2.30
N PRO A 187 33.46 11.14 3.27
CA PRO A 187 33.29 9.69 3.21
C PRO A 187 31.84 9.24 3.45
N HIS A 188 30.98 10.12 3.96
CA HIS A 188 29.57 9.85 4.27
C HIS A 188 28.62 10.72 3.43
N GLY A 189 27.36 10.29 3.33
CA GLY A 189 26.27 11.08 2.78
C GLY A 189 25.97 12.36 3.58
N LEU A 190 24.84 13.00 3.30
CA LEU A 190 24.35 14.12 4.12
C LEU A 190 23.93 13.68 5.52
N PHE A 191 23.37 12.47 5.63
CA PHE A 191 23.05 11.85 6.90
C PHE A 191 23.37 10.35 6.85
N SER A 192 23.60 9.76 8.02
CA SER A 192 23.72 8.30 8.17
C SER A 192 22.35 7.63 8.27
N LEU A 193 22.32 6.33 8.01
CA LEU A 193 21.14 5.49 8.23
C LEU A 193 20.64 5.63 9.68
N ARG A 194 21.55 5.62 10.65
CA ARG A 194 21.25 5.89 12.07
C ARG A 194 20.55 7.23 12.29
N GLN A 195 21.09 8.32 11.73
CA GLN A 195 20.51 9.66 11.88
C GLN A 195 19.11 9.72 11.28
N PHE A 196 18.89 9.11 10.11
CA PHE A 196 17.59 9.03 9.48
C PHE A 196 16.57 8.29 10.35
N THR A 197 16.94 7.11 10.87
CA THR A 197 16.06 6.31 11.73
C THR A 197 15.71 7.05 13.02
N LEU A 198 16.69 7.68 13.67
CA LEU A 198 16.47 8.47 14.90
C LEU A 198 15.62 9.73 14.65
N PHE A 199 15.81 10.41 13.52
CA PHE A 199 14.99 11.56 13.15
C PHE A 199 13.50 11.17 13.07
N TRP A 200 13.19 10.08 12.37
CA TRP A 200 11.82 9.61 12.27
C TRP A 200 11.30 9.06 13.59
N ALA A 201 12.12 8.39 14.39
CA ALA A 201 11.75 8.00 15.75
C ALA A 201 11.23 9.20 16.56
N VAL A 202 11.98 10.31 16.56
CA VAL A 202 11.59 11.55 17.23
C VAL A 202 10.33 12.15 16.60
N ALA A 203 10.21 12.18 15.26
CA ALA A 203 9.01 12.67 14.59
C ALA A 203 7.75 11.89 14.99
N PHE A 204 7.84 10.55 15.09
CA PHE A 204 6.75 9.72 15.58
C PHE A 204 6.38 10.08 17.02
N LEU A 205 7.35 10.19 17.93
CA LEU A 205 7.11 10.56 19.33
C LEU A 205 6.50 11.96 19.47
N ILE A 206 6.96 12.94 18.68
CA ILE A 206 6.40 14.31 18.68
C ILE A 206 4.94 14.29 18.23
N VAL A 207 4.65 13.66 17.09
CA VAL A 207 3.26 13.58 16.59
C VAL A 207 2.37 12.80 17.55
N GLY A 208 2.88 11.72 18.16
CA GLY A 208 2.16 10.99 19.21
C GLY A 208 1.83 11.85 20.43
N THR A 209 2.78 12.69 20.84
CA THR A 209 2.58 13.66 21.93
C THR A 209 1.57 14.73 21.57
N LEU A 210 1.63 15.29 20.35
CA LEU A 210 0.66 16.27 19.87
C LEU A 210 -0.76 15.68 19.82
N LEU A 211 -0.91 14.46 19.30
CA LEU A 211 -2.19 13.74 19.29
C LEU A 211 -2.72 13.49 20.71
N LEU A 212 -1.84 13.11 21.64
CA LEU A 212 -2.19 12.92 23.03
C LEU A 212 -2.69 14.23 23.66
N LEU A 213 -1.96 15.33 23.46
CA LEU A 213 -2.35 16.66 23.96
C LEU A 213 -3.67 17.11 23.36
N MET A 214 -3.88 16.93 22.05
CA MET A 214 -5.16 17.22 21.38
C MET A 214 -6.31 16.41 22.01
N SER A 215 -6.09 15.12 22.27
CA SER A 215 -7.09 14.25 22.90
C SER A 215 -7.43 14.72 24.32
N LEU A 216 -6.43 15.16 25.08
CA LEU A 216 -6.60 15.67 26.43
C LEU A 216 -7.30 17.04 26.46
N CYS A 217 -7.00 17.93 25.51
CA CYS A 217 -7.64 19.24 25.38
C CYS A 217 -9.11 19.12 24.94
N ASN A 218 -9.41 18.28 23.94
CA ASN A 218 -10.78 18.05 23.46
C ASN A 218 -11.68 17.31 24.48
N ARG A 219 -11.09 16.76 25.54
CA ARG A 219 -11.82 16.13 26.66
C ARG A 219 -12.79 17.07 27.37
N ARG A 220 -12.56 18.39 27.31
CA ARG A 220 -13.45 19.40 27.91
C ARG A 220 -14.76 19.57 27.13
N THR A 221 -14.73 19.36 25.82
CA THR A 221 -15.89 19.52 24.91
C THR A 221 -16.71 18.23 24.80
N ASN A 222 -16.05 17.06 24.74
CA ASN A 222 -16.75 15.77 24.59
C ASN A 222 -17.59 15.37 25.82
N LYS A 223 -17.26 15.86 27.03
CA LYS A 223 -18.08 15.65 28.24
C LYS A 223 -19.52 16.17 28.09
N VAL A 224 -19.73 17.21 27.28
CA VAL A 224 -21.07 17.79 27.03
C VAL A 224 -21.83 16.98 25.98
N ILE A 225 -21.14 16.44 24.97
CA ILE A 225 -21.73 15.66 23.87
C ILE A 225 -22.10 14.24 24.33
N ASP A 226 -21.27 13.62 25.18
CA ASP A 226 -21.54 12.29 25.73
C ASP A 226 -22.80 12.26 26.61
N GLN A 227 -23.16 13.38 27.25
CA GLN A 227 -24.43 13.52 28.00
C GLN A 227 -25.66 13.61 27.09
N VAL A 228 -25.51 14.04 25.83
CA VAL A 228 -26.60 14.16 24.85
C VAL A 228 -26.80 12.85 24.07
N LYS A 229 -25.72 12.11 23.80
CA LYS A 229 -25.73 10.84 23.04
C LYS A 229 -26.29 9.63 23.79
N GLU A 230 -26.46 9.69 25.11
CA GLU A 230 -27.11 8.61 25.89
C GLU A 230 -28.57 8.36 25.49
N LYS A 231 -29.19 9.23 24.68
CA LYS A 231 -30.59 9.12 24.26
C LYS A 231 -30.84 8.47 22.89
N GLU A 232 -29.81 8.25 22.06
CA GLU A 232 -29.97 7.58 20.77
C GLU A 232 -29.34 6.19 20.78
N PRO A 233 -30.08 5.13 20.43
CA PRO A 233 -29.48 3.83 20.19
C PRO A 233 -28.69 3.92 18.87
N GLU A 234 -27.40 4.27 18.95
CA GLU A 234 -26.49 4.09 17.82
C GLU A 234 -26.54 2.60 17.45
N ALA A 235 -27.10 2.29 16.27
CA ALA A 235 -27.10 0.97 15.66
C ALA A 235 -25.66 0.57 15.31
N LYS A 236 -24.84 0.33 16.34
CA LYS A 236 -23.54 -0.29 16.21
C LYS A 236 -23.80 -1.76 15.92
N LEU A 237 -23.52 -2.17 14.68
CA LEU A 237 -23.26 -3.58 14.40
C LEU A 237 -22.29 -4.05 15.49
N THR A 238 -22.72 -5.01 16.31
CA THR A 238 -21.86 -5.58 17.34
C THR A 238 -20.62 -6.15 16.64
N ILE A 239 -19.42 -6.07 17.22
CA ILE A 239 -18.17 -6.63 16.64
C ILE A 239 -18.40 -8.00 15.99
N LEU A 240 -19.14 -8.84 16.71
CA LEU A 240 -19.54 -10.17 16.27
C LEU A 240 -20.33 -10.13 14.96
N GLN A 241 -21.28 -9.22 14.82
CA GLN A 241 -22.06 -9.04 13.60
C GLN A 241 -21.17 -8.68 12.41
N THR A 242 -20.18 -7.79 12.57
CA THR A 242 -19.23 -7.47 11.50
C THR A 242 -18.40 -8.68 11.09
N TYR A 243 -17.92 -9.49 12.03
CA TYR A 243 -17.23 -10.75 11.69
C TYR A 243 -18.16 -11.77 11.03
N VAL A 244 -19.40 -11.87 11.50
CA VAL A 244 -20.43 -12.73 10.90
C VAL A 244 -20.71 -12.29 9.47
N ASP A 245 -20.80 -10.99 9.20
CA ASP A 245 -21.02 -10.43 7.87
C ASP A 245 -19.83 -10.70 6.94
N VAL A 246 -18.58 -10.52 7.42
CA VAL A 246 -17.37 -10.92 6.69
C VAL A 246 -17.39 -12.42 6.39
N TRP A 247 -17.77 -13.25 7.35
CA TRP A 247 -17.87 -14.70 7.17
C TRP A 247 -18.96 -15.07 6.15
N ARG A 248 -20.12 -14.40 6.18
CA ARG A 248 -21.20 -14.57 5.21
C ARG A 248 -20.75 -14.16 3.80
N LEU A 249 -19.98 -13.08 3.66
CA LEU A 249 -19.39 -12.67 2.38
C LEU A 249 -18.44 -13.74 1.84
N LEU A 250 -17.55 -14.25 2.68
CA LEU A 250 -16.58 -15.29 2.31
C LEU A 250 -17.27 -16.54 1.76
N LYS A 251 -18.43 -16.94 2.29
CA LYS A 251 -19.21 -18.10 1.81
C LYS A 251 -19.79 -17.95 0.41
N LYS A 252 -19.83 -16.76 -0.17
CA LYS A 252 -20.43 -16.55 -1.50
C LYS A 252 -19.60 -17.17 -2.61
N ARG A 253 -20.27 -17.76 -3.61
CA ARG A 253 -19.61 -18.35 -4.80
C ARG A 253 -18.79 -17.34 -5.59
N CYS A 254 -19.29 -16.10 -5.76
CA CYS A 254 -18.54 -15.03 -6.43
C CYS A 254 -17.28 -14.65 -5.64
N MET A 255 -17.37 -14.63 -4.30
CA MET A 255 -16.25 -14.34 -3.41
C MET A 255 -15.16 -15.42 -3.48
N HIS A 256 -15.52 -16.71 -3.44
CA HIS A 256 -14.53 -17.78 -3.61
C HIS A 256 -13.75 -17.69 -4.93
N LYS A 257 -14.45 -17.39 -6.05
CA LYS A 257 -13.81 -17.17 -7.35
C LYS A 257 -12.87 -15.97 -7.32
N LEU A 258 -13.28 -14.87 -6.68
CA LEU A 258 -12.46 -13.67 -6.55
C LEU A 258 -11.24 -13.92 -5.65
N ILE A 259 -11.39 -14.64 -4.54
CA ILE A 259 -10.29 -15.07 -3.66
C ILE A 259 -9.27 -15.87 -4.47
N LEU A 260 -9.74 -16.88 -5.21
CA LEU A 260 -8.86 -17.69 -6.06
C LEU A 260 -8.09 -16.79 -7.05
N ILE A 261 -8.77 -15.90 -7.75
CA ILE A 261 -8.14 -14.99 -8.72
C ILE A 261 -7.10 -14.10 -8.03
N THR A 262 -7.50 -13.39 -6.97
CA THR A 262 -6.67 -12.38 -6.29
C THR A 262 -5.46 -12.98 -5.57
N THR A 263 -5.56 -14.22 -5.10
CA THR A 263 -4.45 -14.91 -4.42
C THR A 263 -3.47 -15.58 -5.38
N THR A 264 -3.89 -15.92 -6.61
CA THR A 264 -3.06 -16.72 -7.54
C THR A 264 -2.54 -15.96 -8.75
N PHE A 265 -3.21 -14.88 -9.20
CA PHE A 265 -2.82 -14.18 -10.44
C PHE A 265 -1.37 -13.65 -10.42
N GLY A 266 -0.87 -13.32 -9.21
CA GLY A 266 0.46 -12.76 -8.99
C GLY A 266 1.61 -13.71 -9.33
N ILE A 267 1.36 -15.03 -9.41
CA ILE A 267 2.39 -16.03 -9.71
C ILE A 267 3.13 -15.75 -11.02
N GLY A 268 2.44 -15.17 -12.00
CA GLY A 268 3.00 -14.80 -13.30
C GLY A 268 4.04 -13.69 -13.24
N PHE A 269 4.02 -12.88 -12.17
CA PHE A 269 4.81 -11.65 -12.05
C PHE A 269 5.70 -11.63 -10.81
N ALA A 270 5.70 -12.71 -10.02
CA ALA A 270 6.33 -12.76 -8.70
C ALA A 270 7.83 -12.43 -8.77
N ALA A 271 8.54 -13.07 -9.70
CA ALA A 271 9.97 -12.85 -9.93
C ALA A 271 10.25 -11.40 -10.35
N THR A 272 9.56 -10.90 -11.38
CA THR A 272 9.75 -9.54 -11.88
C THR A 272 9.39 -8.47 -10.85
N SER A 273 8.41 -8.74 -9.98
CA SER A 273 7.96 -7.78 -8.96
C SER A 273 8.87 -7.78 -7.71
N SER A 274 9.51 -8.91 -7.39
CA SER A 274 10.23 -9.08 -6.12
C SER A 274 11.76 -9.12 -6.26
N MET A 275 12.28 -9.47 -7.44
CA MET A 275 13.70 -9.76 -7.63
C MET A 275 14.43 -8.76 -8.53
N THR A 276 13.73 -7.95 -9.32
CA THR A 276 14.32 -7.06 -10.34
C THR A 276 15.38 -6.10 -9.76
N ASP A 277 15.04 -5.33 -8.73
CA ASP A 277 15.98 -4.39 -8.12
C ASP A 277 17.15 -5.12 -7.43
N LEU A 278 16.86 -6.27 -6.82
CA LEU A 278 17.87 -7.12 -6.18
C LEU A 278 18.85 -7.71 -7.20
N ALA A 279 18.35 -8.09 -8.38
CA ALA A 279 19.15 -8.59 -9.49
C ALA A 279 20.06 -7.50 -10.06
N LEU A 280 19.53 -6.28 -10.26
CA LEU A 280 20.32 -5.13 -10.70
C LEU A 280 21.48 -4.81 -9.75
N ILE A 281 21.26 -4.90 -8.43
CA ILE A 281 22.34 -4.76 -7.43
C ILE A 281 23.38 -5.87 -7.59
N LYS A 282 22.94 -7.12 -7.74
CA LYS A 282 23.85 -8.26 -7.94
C LYS A 282 24.68 -8.13 -9.22
N TYR A 283 24.13 -7.52 -10.27
CA TYR A 283 24.82 -7.28 -11.54
C TYR A 283 25.65 -5.99 -11.58
N GLY A 284 25.80 -5.29 -10.44
CA GLY A 284 26.75 -4.18 -10.29
C GLY A 284 26.14 -2.79 -10.21
N THR A 285 24.80 -2.65 -10.24
CA THR A 285 24.15 -1.35 -10.03
C THR A 285 24.16 -0.99 -8.54
N THR A 286 24.34 0.29 -8.21
CA THR A 286 24.33 0.75 -6.82
C THR A 286 22.91 1.11 -6.34
N ARG A 287 22.65 1.00 -5.03
CA ARG A 287 21.32 1.25 -4.44
C ARG A 287 20.83 2.69 -4.67
N ASP A 288 21.73 3.66 -4.57
CA ASP A 288 21.47 5.08 -4.81
C ASP A 288 21.16 5.37 -6.29
N THR A 289 21.80 4.66 -7.22
CA THR A 289 21.47 4.75 -8.65
C THR A 289 20.08 4.20 -8.93
N LEU A 290 19.69 3.06 -8.34
CA LEU A 290 18.32 2.53 -8.46
C LEU A 290 17.27 3.48 -7.86
N ALA A 291 17.60 4.09 -6.72
CA ALA A 291 16.77 5.11 -6.11
C ALA A 291 16.59 6.32 -7.05
N LEU A 292 17.64 6.76 -7.72
CA LEU A 292 17.59 7.86 -8.70
C LEU A 292 16.74 7.50 -9.93
N ILE A 293 16.86 6.26 -10.43
CA ILE A 293 16.03 5.73 -11.52
C ILE A 293 14.54 5.74 -11.15
N SER A 294 14.21 5.56 -9.87
CA SER A 294 12.82 5.55 -9.41
C SER A 294 12.15 6.93 -9.45
N VAL A 295 12.92 8.03 -9.42
CA VAL A 295 12.39 9.41 -9.44
C VAL A 295 11.49 9.68 -10.66
N PRO A 296 11.94 9.49 -11.91
CA PRO A 296 11.06 9.66 -13.08
C PRO A 296 9.90 8.64 -13.13
N LEU A 297 10.07 7.44 -12.55
CA LEU A 297 9.02 6.42 -12.54
C LEU A 297 7.84 6.79 -11.64
N ILE A 298 8.05 7.61 -10.61
CA ILE A 298 6.96 8.11 -9.77
C ILE A 298 5.98 8.96 -10.57
N ALA A 299 6.46 9.76 -11.54
CA ALA A 299 5.59 10.53 -12.41
C ALA A 299 4.62 9.62 -13.18
N ILE A 300 5.09 8.47 -13.67
CA ILE A 300 4.25 7.47 -14.34
C ILE A 300 3.21 6.91 -13.37
N ARG A 301 3.61 6.51 -12.16
CA ARG A 301 2.72 5.96 -11.14
C ARG A 301 1.61 6.93 -10.72
N ILE A 302 1.84 8.25 -10.82
CA ILE A 302 0.85 9.29 -10.54
C ILE A 302 -0.02 9.58 -11.77
N VAL A 303 0.57 9.70 -12.95
CA VAL A 303 -0.13 10.09 -14.19
C VAL A 303 -1.03 8.96 -14.71
N THR A 304 -0.56 7.71 -14.69
CA THR A 304 -1.29 6.57 -15.26
C THR A 304 -2.68 6.38 -14.62
N PRO A 305 -2.87 6.37 -13.29
CA PRO A 305 -4.20 6.26 -12.68
C PRO A 305 -5.14 7.42 -13.07
N VAL A 306 -4.61 8.64 -13.19
CA VAL A 306 -5.40 9.82 -13.58
C VAL A 306 -5.93 9.66 -15.01
N CYS A 307 -5.08 9.23 -15.94
CA CYS A 307 -5.47 8.96 -17.32
C CYS A 307 -6.51 7.83 -17.43
N LEU A 308 -6.49 6.87 -16.50
CA LEU A 308 -7.35 5.68 -16.53
C LEU A 308 -8.63 5.81 -15.70
N ARG A 309 -8.90 6.97 -15.07
CA ARG A 309 -10.05 7.17 -14.16
C ARG A 309 -11.41 6.76 -14.74
N LYS A 310 -11.60 6.86 -16.06
CA LYS A 310 -12.88 6.57 -16.75
C LYS A 310 -12.95 5.16 -17.35
N THR A 311 -12.09 4.22 -16.96
CA THR A 311 -12.11 2.88 -17.54
C THR A 311 -13.43 2.15 -17.26
N ARG A 312 -14.20 1.90 -18.31
CA ARG A 312 -15.40 1.06 -18.27
C ARG A 312 -14.96 -0.41 -18.33
N ARG A 313 -15.62 -1.28 -17.55
CA ARG A 313 -15.35 -2.73 -17.44
C ARG A 313 -13.95 -3.07 -16.90
N PRO A 314 -13.70 -2.88 -15.59
CA PRO A 314 -12.38 -3.03 -14.98
C PRO A 314 -11.74 -4.42 -15.21
N LEU A 315 -12.48 -5.52 -15.05
CA LEU A 315 -11.90 -6.86 -15.21
C LEU A 315 -11.49 -7.21 -16.65
N VAL A 316 -12.06 -6.52 -17.65
CA VAL A 316 -11.62 -6.66 -19.06
C VAL A 316 -10.24 -6.04 -19.23
N TRP A 317 -10.01 -4.84 -18.67
CA TRP A 317 -8.70 -4.19 -18.70
C TRP A 317 -7.65 -4.94 -17.88
N PHE A 318 -8.04 -5.48 -16.72
CA PHE A 318 -7.20 -6.40 -15.94
C PHE A 318 -6.72 -7.59 -16.79
N THR A 319 -7.64 -8.26 -17.49
CA THR A 319 -7.32 -9.44 -18.32
C THR A 319 -6.47 -9.04 -19.54
N ARG A 320 -6.79 -7.92 -20.19
CA ARG A 320 -6.03 -7.41 -21.35
C ARG A 320 -4.62 -6.94 -20.98
N ALA A 321 -4.42 -6.41 -19.79
CA ALA A 321 -3.11 -6.00 -19.29
C ALA A 321 -2.23 -7.19 -18.86
N TYR A 322 -2.81 -8.37 -18.63
CA TYR A 322 -2.09 -9.55 -18.14
C TYR A 322 -0.98 -10.00 -19.09
N ILE A 323 -1.28 -10.20 -20.38
CA ILE A 323 -0.30 -10.63 -21.38
C ILE A 323 0.78 -9.55 -21.62
N PRO A 324 0.44 -8.26 -21.84
CA PRO A 324 1.43 -7.18 -21.92
C PRO A 324 2.35 -7.09 -20.70
N ARG A 325 1.84 -7.40 -19.49
CA ARG A 325 2.67 -7.39 -18.27
C ARG A 325 3.68 -8.54 -18.27
N LEU A 326 3.27 -9.73 -18.72
CA LEU A 326 4.17 -10.89 -18.84
C LEU A 326 5.26 -10.61 -19.88
N THR A 327 4.89 -10.09 -21.04
CA THR A 327 5.85 -9.78 -22.10
C THR A 327 6.80 -8.67 -21.69
N ALA A 328 6.31 -7.61 -21.04
CA ALA A 328 7.16 -6.55 -20.48
C ALA A 328 8.17 -7.11 -19.46
N GLY A 329 7.74 -8.04 -18.60
CA GLY A 329 8.63 -8.71 -17.64
C GLY A 329 9.71 -9.56 -18.30
N LEU A 330 9.38 -10.29 -19.37
CA LEU A 330 10.36 -11.05 -20.16
C LEU A 330 11.37 -10.14 -20.87
N ILE A 331 10.89 -9.06 -21.50
CA ILE A 331 11.76 -8.06 -22.16
C ILE A 331 12.70 -7.43 -21.13
N LEU A 332 12.19 -7.02 -19.98
CA LEU A 332 12.98 -6.45 -18.90
C LEU A 332 14.04 -7.43 -18.40
N THR A 333 13.70 -8.71 -18.29
CA THR A 333 14.64 -9.75 -17.85
C THR A 333 15.78 -9.96 -18.84
N ILE A 334 15.48 -9.97 -20.14
CA ILE A 334 16.51 -10.05 -21.19
C ILE A 334 17.44 -8.83 -21.10
N TYR A 335 16.89 -7.64 -20.90
CA TYR A 335 17.69 -6.43 -20.76
C TYR A 335 18.61 -6.51 -19.52
N ILE A 336 18.07 -6.92 -18.38
CA ILE A 336 18.81 -7.05 -17.12
C ILE A 336 19.89 -8.13 -17.20
N PHE A 337 19.65 -9.22 -17.93
CA PHE A 337 20.66 -10.26 -18.16
C PHE A 337 21.95 -9.71 -18.79
N PHE A 338 21.83 -8.74 -19.70
CA PHE A 338 22.96 -8.09 -20.35
C PHE A 338 23.56 -6.94 -19.53
N THR A 339 23.09 -6.69 -18.30
CA THR A 339 23.62 -5.62 -17.43
C THR A 339 25.13 -5.65 -17.28
N PRO A 340 25.81 -6.79 -17.00
CA PRO A 340 27.26 -6.79 -16.79
C PRO A 340 28.06 -6.29 -18.01
N GLN A 341 27.52 -6.45 -19.22
CA GLN A 341 28.15 -6.00 -20.47
C GLN A 341 27.78 -4.56 -20.80
N LEU A 342 26.54 -4.16 -20.50
CA LEU A 342 26.00 -2.87 -20.88
C LEU A 342 26.22 -1.76 -19.84
N LEU A 343 26.51 -2.08 -18.58
CA LEU A 343 26.57 -1.14 -17.45
C LEU A 343 27.47 0.08 -17.71
N HIS A 344 28.56 -0.11 -18.47
CA HIS A 344 29.52 0.95 -18.80
C HIS A 344 29.11 1.80 -20.01
N THR A 345 28.06 1.43 -20.73
CA THR A 345 27.57 2.12 -21.91
C THR A 345 26.64 3.27 -21.51
N SER A 346 26.77 4.43 -22.17
CA SER A 346 25.92 5.62 -21.91
C SER A 346 24.43 5.37 -22.13
N ALA A 347 24.07 4.41 -23.00
CA ALA A 347 22.69 4.03 -23.31
C ALA A 347 22.02 3.14 -22.26
N PHE A 348 22.77 2.59 -21.28
CA PHE A 348 22.21 1.62 -20.33
C PHE A 348 21.13 2.21 -19.43
N TYR A 349 21.43 3.28 -18.68
CA TYR A 349 20.46 3.86 -17.76
C TYR A 349 19.21 4.44 -18.45
N PRO A 350 19.32 5.18 -19.57
CA PRO A 350 18.15 5.61 -20.34
C PRO A 350 17.30 4.43 -20.83
N GLY A 351 17.93 3.36 -21.33
CA GLY A 351 17.23 2.15 -21.77
C GLY A 351 16.53 1.44 -20.60
N LEU A 352 17.20 1.29 -19.46
CA LEU A 352 16.63 0.71 -18.25
C LEU A 352 15.40 1.50 -17.76
N ILE A 353 15.49 2.83 -17.71
CA ILE A 353 14.37 3.71 -17.34
C ILE A 353 13.20 3.50 -18.30
N LEU A 354 13.45 3.41 -19.60
CA LEU A 354 12.40 3.16 -20.60
C LEU A 354 11.70 1.81 -20.39
N PHE A 355 12.45 0.73 -20.19
CA PHE A 355 11.87 -0.60 -19.97
C PHE A 355 11.10 -0.68 -18.65
N LEU A 356 11.63 -0.09 -17.57
CA LEU A 356 10.94 0.00 -16.29
C LEU A 356 9.68 0.86 -16.38
N ALA A 357 9.72 1.97 -17.10
CA ALA A 357 8.57 2.84 -17.35
C ALA A 357 7.43 2.11 -18.09
N LEU A 358 7.78 1.36 -19.14
CA LEU A 358 6.81 0.54 -19.88
C LEU A 358 6.21 -0.55 -18.99
N HIS A 359 7.05 -1.26 -18.23
CA HIS A 359 6.60 -2.27 -17.28
C HIS A 359 5.65 -1.67 -16.21
N ASP A 360 6.06 -0.59 -15.54
CA ASP A 360 5.30 0.06 -14.47
C ASP A 360 3.96 0.61 -14.96
N THR A 361 3.90 1.11 -16.20
CA THR A 361 2.64 1.56 -16.81
C THR A 361 1.61 0.43 -16.88
N VAL A 362 2.04 -0.77 -17.32
CA VAL A 362 1.14 -1.94 -17.40
C VAL A 362 0.77 -2.46 -16.01
N VAL A 363 1.72 -2.47 -15.06
CA VAL A 363 1.45 -2.81 -13.66
C VAL A 363 0.39 -1.87 -13.06
N CYS A 364 0.52 -0.56 -13.30
CA CYS A 364 -0.43 0.44 -12.84
C CYS A 364 -1.81 0.23 -13.47
N LEU A 365 -1.89 0.03 -14.79
CA LEU A 365 -3.15 -0.25 -15.49
C LEU A 365 -3.88 -1.46 -14.88
N MET A 366 -3.16 -2.55 -14.64
CA MET A 366 -3.73 -3.77 -14.06
C MET A 366 -4.23 -3.55 -12.61
N SER A 367 -3.45 -2.81 -11.81
CA SER A 367 -3.77 -2.53 -10.40
C SER A 367 -4.98 -1.59 -10.27
N VAL A 368 -5.00 -0.49 -11.03
CA VAL A 368 -6.13 0.46 -11.06
C VAL A 368 -7.41 -0.24 -11.51
N SER A 369 -7.32 -1.12 -12.51
CA SER A 369 -8.46 -1.92 -12.96
C SER A 369 -9.00 -2.82 -11.85
N LEU A 370 -8.14 -3.55 -11.14
CA LEU A 370 -8.57 -4.47 -10.08
C LEU A 370 -9.19 -3.72 -8.88
N PHE A 371 -8.56 -2.65 -8.40
CA PHE A 371 -9.10 -1.86 -7.29
C PHE A 371 -10.35 -1.07 -7.68
N GLY A 372 -10.48 -0.66 -8.95
CA GLY A 372 -11.73 -0.12 -9.50
C GLY A 372 -12.86 -1.14 -9.47
N PHE A 373 -12.56 -2.42 -9.75
CA PHE A 373 -13.54 -3.50 -9.59
C PHE A 373 -13.93 -3.71 -8.13
N PHE A 374 -12.96 -3.75 -7.19
CA PHE A 374 -13.24 -3.88 -5.76
C PHE A 374 -14.16 -2.79 -5.25
N ALA A 375 -13.89 -1.54 -5.63
CA ALA A 375 -14.74 -0.40 -5.26
C ALA A 375 -16.15 -0.52 -5.83
N HIS A 376 -16.29 -1.06 -7.04
CA HIS A 376 -17.59 -1.23 -7.70
C HIS A 376 -18.46 -2.33 -7.05
N VAL A 377 -17.86 -3.44 -6.59
CA VAL A 377 -18.61 -4.58 -6.01
C VAL A 377 -18.81 -4.49 -4.49
N SER A 378 -18.13 -3.56 -3.82
CA SER A 378 -18.21 -3.41 -2.37
C SER A 378 -19.53 -2.76 -1.96
N GLU A 379 -20.30 -3.47 -1.14
CA GLU A 379 -21.60 -3.00 -0.66
C GLU A 379 -21.49 -1.72 0.17
N PRO A 380 -22.25 -0.65 -0.12
CA PRO A 380 -22.12 0.62 0.60
C PRO A 380 -22.31 0.55 2.12
N ARG A 381 -23.15 -0.37 2.61
CA ARG A 381 -23.47 -0.54 4.05
C ARG A 381 -22.26 -1.00 4.87
N ILE A 382 -21.45 -1.87 4.29
CA ILE A 382 -20.23 -2.43 4.90
C ILE A 382 -19.00 -2.13 4.04
N GLY A 383 -19.05 -1.04 3.27
CA GLY A 383 -18.10 -0.79 2.17
C GLY A 383 -16.66 -0.65 2.64
N GLY A 384 -16.43 -0.06 3.82
CA GLY A 384 -15.11 -0.01 4.44
C GLY A 384 -14.55 -1.40 4.73
N THR A 385 -15.28 -2.21 5.50
CA THR A 385 -14.89 -3.59 5.84
C THR A 385 -14.72 -4.47 4.59
N TYR A 386 -15.61 -4.32 3.61
CA TYR A 386 -15.55 -5.06 2.36
C TYR A 386 -14.29 -4.69 1.56
N MET A 387 -14.03 -3.40 1.36
CA MET A 387 -12.81 -2.94 0.67
C MET A 387 -11.55 -3.41 1.38
N THR A 388 -11.51 -3.33 2.71
CA THR A 388 -10.39 -3.85 3.50
C THR A 388 -10.20 -5.35 3.29
N LEU A 389 -11.28 -6.15 3.28
CA LEU A 389 -11.21 -7.59 3.02
C LEU A 389 -10.60 -7.89 1.63
N LEU A 390 -11.06 -7.21 0.58
CA LEU A 390 -10.56 -7.42 -0.78
C LEU A 390 -9.09 -6.99 -0.93
N ALA A 391 -8.71 -5.85 -0.35
CA ALA A 391 -7.32 -5.40 -0.32
C ALA A 391 -6.41 -6.38 0.45
N THR A 392 -6.91 -6.92 1.57
CA THR A 392 -6.22 -7.92 2.39
C THR A 392 -5.93 -9.20 1.60
N LEU A 393 -6.92 -9.71 0.85
CA LEU A 393 -6.77 -10.89 -0.01
C LEU A 393 -5.76 -10.66 -1.16
N HIS A 394 -5.80 -9.48 -1.78
CA HIS A 394 -4.83 -9.09 -2.80
C HIS A 394 -3.40 -9.03 -2.26
N ASN A 395 -3.21 -8.38 -1.11
CA ASN A 395 -1.90 -8.29 -0.45
C ASN A 395 -1.37 -9.68 -0.08
N LEU A 396 -2.24 -10.58 0.38
CA LEU A 396 -1.87 -11.95 0.69
C LEU A 396 -1.33 -12.70 -0.53
N GLY A 397 -2.00 -12.58 -1.69
CA GLY A 397 -1.53 -13.18 -2.95
C GLY A 397 -0.15 -12.68 -3.38
N ASN A 398 0.09 -11.37 -3.27
CA ASN A 398 1.39 -10.78 -3.60
C ASN A 398 2.48 -11.22 -2.60
N ALA A 399 2.19 -11.20 -1.30
CA ALA A 399 3.13 -11.59 -0.25
C ALA A 399 3.53 -13.07 -0.37
N LEU A 400 2.56 -13.96 -0.61
CA LEU A 400 2.80 -15.39 -0.81
C LEU A 400 3.65 -15.63 -2.05
N SER A 401 3.26 -15.07 -3.21
CA SER A 401 4.00 -15.29 -4.46
C SER A 401 5.43 -14.73 -4.41
N SER A 402 5.62 -13.56 -3.79
CA SER A 402 6.94 -12.97 -3.53
C SER A 402 7.81 -13.83 -2.60
N THR A 403 7.24 -14.35 -1.52
CA THR A 403 7.97 -15.23 -0.60
C THR A 403 8.41 -16.50 -1.31
N VAL A 404 7.49 -17.17 -2.01
CA VAL A 404 7.78 -18.42 -2.72
C VAL A 404 8.92 -18.25 -3.72
N VAL A 405 8.86 -17.20 -4.55
CA VAL A 405 9.88 -16.99 -5.60
C VAL A 405 11.27 -16.68 -5.04
N LEU A 406 11.34 -15.95 -3.93
CA LEU A 406 12.61 -15.66 -3.26
C LEU A 406 13.22 -16.91 -2.61
N TYR A 407 12.39 -17.79 -2.06
CA TYR A 407 12.87 -19.06 -1.52
C TYR A 407 13.27 -20.05 -2.60
N SER A 408 12.52 -20.17 -3.70
CA SER A 408 12.86 -21.07 -4.81
C SER A 408 14.13 -20.62 -5.54
N ALA A 409 14.37 -19.31 -5.65
CA ALA A 409 15.57 -18.75 -6.27
C ALA A 409 16.88 -19.18 -5.58
N GLU A 410 16.84 -19.57 -4.30
CA GLU A 410 18.01 -20.08 -3.58
C GLU A 410 18.51 -21.43 -4.12
N TRP A 411 17.61 -22.22 -4.72
CA TRP A 411 17.90 -23.56 -5.24
C TRP A 411 18.49 -23.52 -6.65
N LEU A 412 18.54 -22.33 -7.26
CA LEU A 412 19.00 -22.10 -8.61
C LEU A 412 20.45 -21.57 -8.64
N PRO A 413 21.16 -21.73 -9.76
CA PRO A 413 22.45 -21.09 -9.96
C PRO A 413 22.34 -19.57 -9.76
N LYS A 414 23.09 -19.02 -8.81
CA LYS A 414 22.94 -17.62 -8.37
C LYS A 414 23.01 -16.61 -9.53
N SER A 415 23.88 -16.86 -10.50
CA SER A 415 24.05 -16.00 -11.69
C SER A 415 22.81 -15.91 -12.58
N TYR A 416 22.01 -16.98 -12.66
CA TYR A 416 20.87 -17.12 -13.58
C TYR A 416 19.51 -17.21 -12.87
N SER A 417 19.52 -17.27 -11.53
CA SER A 417 18.33 -17.40 -10.68
C SER A 417 17.20 -16.44 -11.06
N TYR A 418 17.50 -15.14 -11.22
CA TYR A 418 16.51 -14.15 -11.65
C TYR A 418 15.87 -14.49 -13.01
N SER A 419 16.69 -14.75 -14.03
CA SER A 419 16.19 -15.02 -15.38
C SER A 419 15.38 -16.31 -15.47
N ILE A 420 15.82 -17.36 -14.76
CA ILE A 420 15.11 -18.65 -14.69
C ILE A 420 13.76 -18.46 -13.99
N GLU A 421 13.73 -17.77 -12.84
CA GLU A 421 12.49 -17.52 -12.10
C GLU A 421 11.49 -16.70 -12.91
N VAL A 422 11.94 -15.67 -13.64
CA VAL A 422 11.03 -14.92 -14.53
C VAL A 422 10.48 -15.81 -15.65
N GLY A 423 11.30 -16.68 -16.23
CA GLY A 423 10.83 -17.65 -17.23
C GLY A 423 9.78 -18.62 -16.67
N VAL A 424 10.03 -19.19 -15.49
CA VAL A 424 9.09 -20.10 -14.80
C VAL A 424 7.80 -19.37 -14.45
N CYS A 425 7.88 -18.20 -13.82
CA CYS A 425 6.73 -17.34 -13.55
C CYS A 425 5.94 -17.04 -14.82
N ALA A 426 6.60 -16.67 -15.93
CA ALA A 426 5.91 -16.35 -17.17
C ALA A 426 5.12 -17.54 -17.73
N ILE A 427 5.69 -18.75 -17.71
CA ILE A 427 5.00 -19.97 -18.11
C ILE A 427 3.79 -20.24 -17.21
N LEU A 428 3.97 -20.16 -15.89
CA LEU A 428 2.88 -20.33 -14.92
C LEU A 428 1.79 -19.27 -15.12
N GLY A 429 2.16 -18.04 -15.45
CA GLY A 429 1.25 -16.95 -15.78
C GLY A 429 0.43 -17.23 -17.05
N LEU A 430 1.06 -17.76 -18.10
CA LEU A 430 0.36 -18.16 -19.34
C LEU A 430 -0.64 -19.29 -19.08
N ILE A 431 -0.26 -20.29 -18.28
CA ILE A 431 -1.17 -21.36 -17.85
C ILE A 431 -2.32 -20.77 -17.01
N TRP A 432 -2.00 -19.85 -16.10
CA TRP A 432 -2.97 -19.20 -15.23
C TRP A 432 -4.03 -18.45 -16.03
N ILE A 433 -3.63 -17.59 -16.98
CA ILE A 433 -4.58 -16.81 -17.78
C ILE A 433 -5.40 -17.71 -18.71
N ALA A 434 -4.80 -18.75 -19.30
CA ALA A 434 -5.52 -19.73 -20.11
C ALA A 434 -6.60 -20.48 -19.32
N SER A 435 -6.33 -20.78 -18.04
CA SER A 435 -7.28 -21.45 -17.14
C SER A 435 -8.34 -20.50 -16.59
N MET A 436 -7.94 -19.28 -16.18
CA MET A 436 -8.78 -18.40 -15.36
C MET A 436 -9.54 -17.33 -16.16
N TRP A 437 -9.22 -17.07 -17.44
CA TRP A 437 -9.82 -15.94 -18.18
C TRP A 437 -11.37 -16.00 -18.25
N ARG A 438 -11.95 -17.20 -18.43
CA ARG A 438 -13.42 -17.37 -18.45
C ARG A 438 -14.04 -17.03 -17.09
N MET A 439 -13.35 -17.39 -16.00
CA MET A 439 -13.79 -17.09 -14.64
C MET A 439 -13.73 -15.58 -14.36
N VAL A 440 -12.63 -14.92 -14.76
CA VAL A 440 -12.46 -13.47 -14.62
C VAL A 440 -13.54 -12.72 -15.40
N ARG A 441 -13.78 -13.12 -16.67
CA ARG A 441 -14.84 -12.53 -17.50
C ARG A 441 -16.22 -12.73 -16.88
N GLY A 442 -16.54 -13.96 -16.45
CA GLY A 442 -17.82 -14.27 -15.82
C GLY A 442 -18.08 -13.47 -14.55
N LEU A 443 -17.05 -13.21 -13.72
CA LEU A 443 -17.20 -12.33 -12.55
C LEU A 443 -17.49 -10.87 -12.93
N GLY A 444 -16.93 -10.38 -14.02
CA GLY A 444 -17.15 -9.01 -14.49
C GLY A 444 -18.54 -8.76 -15.09
N GLU A 445 -19.27 -9.82 -15.42
CA GLU A 445 -20.62 -9.77 -15.96
C GLU A 445 -21.71 -10.00 -14.88
N LEU A 446 -21.32 -10.37 -13.65
CA LEU A 446 -22.28 -10.59 -12.56
C LEU A 446 -22.97 -9.29 -12.13
N PRO A 447 -24.28 -9.32 -11.84
CA PRO A 447 -24.97 -8.17 -11.29
C PRO A 447 -24.44 -7.83 -9.90
N VAL A 448 -24.32 -6.53 -9.61
CA VAL A 448 -23.76 -6.02 -8.35
C VAL A 448 -24.49 -6.58 -7.12
N ASN A 449 -25.81 -6.81 -7.23
CA ASN A 449 -26.64 -7.36 -6.15
C ASN A 449 -26.17 -8.75 -5.67
N ASP A 450 -25.52 -9.54 -6.52
CA ASP A 450 -24.99 -10.85 -6.12
C ASP A 450 -23.79 -10.72 -5.17
N TRP A 451 -23.13 -9.57 -5.15
CA TRP A 451 -22.02 -9.25 -4.26
C TRP A 451 -22.48 -8.80 -2.87
N TYR A 452 -23.72 -8.32 -2.72
CA TYR A 452 -24.25 -7.74 -1.48
C TYR A 452 -24.90 -8.76 -0.55
N LEU A 453 -24.71 -8.61 0.76
CA LEU A 453 -25.41 -9.45 1.73
C LEU A 453 -26.92 -9.17 1.58
N LYS A 454 -27.70 -10.21 1.27
CA LYS A 454 -29.17 -10.05 1.25
C LYS A 454 -29.60 -9.66 2.68
N PRO A 455 -30.48 -8.66 2.86
CA PRO A 455 -31.02 -8.38 4.17
C PRO A 455 -31.66 -9.65 4.72
N GLU A 456 -31.38 -9.96 5.98
CA GLU A 456 -32.03 -11.05 6.69
C GLU A 456 -33.55 -10.80 6.59
N LYS A 457 -34.33 -11.81 6.18
CA LYS A 457 -35.77 -11.78 6.44
C LYS A 457 -35.90 -11.84 7.95
N THR A 458 -35.96 -10.69 8.60
CA THR A 458 -36.38 -10.62 9.99
C THR A 458 -37.82 -11.11 10.02
N ASP A 459 -38.06 -12.24 10.71
CA ASP A 459 -39.39 -12.83 10.96
C ASP A 459 -40.23 -11.95 11.92
N THR A 460 -40.30 -10.66 11.63
CA THR A 460 -41.18 -9.69 12.27
C THR A 460 -42.00 -9.04 11.18
N PRO A 461 -43.34 -9.19 11.17
CA PRO A 461 -44.20 -8.50 10.21
C PRO A 461 -44.26 -7.03 10.61
N VAL A 462 -43.27 -6.24 10.16
CA VAL A 462 -43.36 -4.79 10.21
C VAL A 462 -43.91 -4.36 8.85
N ALA A 463 -45.13 -3.82 8.92
CA ALA A 463 -45.96 -3.43 7.79
C ALA A 463 -45.18 -2.71 6.68
N GLU A 464 -45.33 -3.21 5.46
CA GLU A 464 -45.05 -2.48 4.22
C GLU A 464 -45.89 -1.20 4.17
N LYS A 465 -45.34 -0.08 4.67
CA LYS A 465 -45.77 1.26 4.28
C LYS A 465 -44.57 2.18 4.17
N GLY A 466 -44.22 2.51 2.91
CA GLY A 466 -43.60 3.79 2.58
C GLY A 466 -42.07 3.81 2.46
N ILE A 467 -41.48 3.03 1.54
CA ILE A 467 -40.19 3.39 0.93
C ILE A 467 -40.26 3.08 -0.57
N SER A 468 -41.13 3.81 -1.25
CA SER A 468 -41.15 3.94 -2.71
C SER A 468 -41.15 5.44 -2.97
N ASN A 469 -39.96 6.06 -2.96
CA ASN A 469 -39.62 7.37 -3.54
C ASN A 469 -38.33 7.89 -2.91
N LEU A 470 -37.17 7.38 -3.34
CA LEU A 470 -35.89 8.09 -3.35
C LEU A 470 -34.86 7.13 -3.96
N TYR A 471 -34.09 7.62 -4.93
CA TYR A 471 -33.11 6.93 -5.80
C TYR A 471 -33.58 6.61 -7.23
N ILE A 472 -33.86 7.67 -7.98
CA ILE A 472 -33.34 7.83 -9.34
C ILE A 472 -32.30 8.96 -9.22
N ILE A 473 -31.01 8.64 -9.33
CA ILE A 473 -29.97 9.65 -9.53
C ILE A 473 -29.85 9.77 -11.03
N ASP A 474 -30.18 10.96 -11.55
CA ASP A 474 -30.21 11.32 -12.95
C ASP A 474 -28.99 10.82 -13.74
N GLU A 475 -29.30 10.04 -14.76
CA GLU A 475 -28.55 9.98 -16.01
C GLU A 475 -28.66 11.35 -16.72
N ASP A 476 -27.64 11.67 -17.51
CA ASP A 476 -27.63 12.75 -18.51
C ASP A 476 -27.68 14.21 -18.04
N ILE A 477 -26.50 14.84 -17.97
CA ILE A 477 -26.36 16.25 -18.42
C ILE A 477 -25.16 16.34 -19.37
N ILE A 478 -25.48 16.18 -20.66
CA ILE A 478 -24.77 16.76 -21.79
C ILE A 478 -25.14 18.25 -21.82
N VAL A 479 -24.19 19.15 -21.69
CA VAL A 479 -24.40 20.57 -22.04
C VAL A 479 -23.85 20.78 -23.44
N SER A 480 -24.73 20.80 -24.44
CA SER A 480 -24.49 21.48 -25.71
C SER A 480 -25.22 22.83 -25.71
N THR A 481 -24.41 23.88 -25.82
CA THR A 481 -24.62 25.18 -26.50
C THR A 481 -26.02 25.70 -26.87
N SER A 482 -26.15 27.01 -26.59
CA SER A 482 -26.72 28.12 -27.39
C SER A 482 -28.20 28.53 -27.26
N ASN A 483 -28.37 29.80 -26.86
CA ASN A 483 -29.28 30.87 -27.35
C ASN A 483 -30.09 31.55 -26.22
N VAL A 484 -29.67 32.75 -25.77
CA VAL A 484 -30.11 34.10 -26.21
C VAL A 484 -29.07 35.10 -25.70
#